data_AF-A0AAR5PX94-F1
#
_entry.id   AF-A0AAR5PX94-F1
#
_cell.length_a   1.000
_cell.length_b   1.000
_cell.length_c   1.000
_cell.angle_alpha   90.00
_cell.angle_beta   90.00
_cell.angle_gamma   90.00
#
_symmetry.space_group_name_H-M   'P 1'
#
loop_
_entity.id
_entity.type
_entity.pdbx_description
1 polymer ?
#
loop_
_entity_poly.entity_id
_entity_poly.type
_entity_poly.pdbx_seq_one_letter_code
_entity_poly.pdbx_strand_id
1 'polypeptide(L)'
;MDWSRPSQCIDQMSSCAVPVAPAPPALKDLPKVAGDLKSELEGFSSSKLKNAETQEKIVLPSAEDVAQEKTHNALIAGVENFNSSSLKRTDTKEKIVLPNAQDLAAEKTEKALIEGIAKFDPAKLKHTETQEKNPLPDKDVIEQEKAQSNLLSGIENFDSTKLKHAETQEKNPLPTKEVIDQEKSA
;
A
#
# COMPACT_ATOMS: atom_id res chain seq x y z
N MET A 1 -50.77 18.35 17.43
CA MET A 1 -51.11 18.19 16.02
C MET A 1 -52.50 18.75 15.83
N ASP A 2 -52.58 19.97 15.32
CA ASP A 2 -53.81 20.71 15.10
C ASP A 2 -54.14 20.62 13.60
N TRP A 3 -55.32 20.11 13.27
CA TRP A 3 -55.81 19.92 11.91
C TRP A 3 -56.57 21.18 11.49
N SER A 4 -55.85 22.11 10.88
CA SER A 4 -56.49 23.20 10.15
C SER A 4 -55.61 23.60 8.97
N ARG A 5 -56.02 23.18 7.77
CA ARG A 5 -55.45 23.70 6.52
C ARG A 5 -56.58 23.93 5.53
N PRO A 6 -56.89 25.19 5.20
CA PRO A 6 -58.03 25.54 4.36
C PRO A 6 -57.71 25.41 2.86
N SER A 7 -58.80 25.16 2.15
CA SER A 7 -58.97 25.07 0.70
C SER A 7 -58.63 26.40 0.00
N GLN A 8 -57.72 26.37 -0.97
CA GLN A 8 -57.38 27.38 -1.99
C GLN A 8 -56.28 26.72 -2.85
N CYS A 9 -56.34 26.54 -4.18
CA CYS A 9 -57.06 27.23 -5.24
C CYS A 9 -57.41 26.21 -6.34
N ILE A 10 -58.65 26.27 -6.83
CA ILE A 10 -59.05 25.82 -8.16
C ILE A 10 -58.79 27.01 -9.10
N ASP A 11 -58.53 26.71 -10.38
CA ASP A 11 -58.27 27.60 -11.52
C ASP A 11 -56.81 28.01 -11.79
N GLN A 12 -56.12 27.15 -12.56
CA GLN A 12 -55.25 27.62 -13.64
C GLN A 12 -55.14 26.52 -14.74
N MET A 13 -56.02 26.56 -15.73
CA MET A 13 -55.87 25.83 -17.00
C MET A 13 -54.57 26.27 -17.71
N SER A 14 -53.78 25.34 -18.24
CA SER A 14 -52.99 25.59 -19.45
C SER A 14 -52.55 24.31 -20.18
N SER A 15 -53.26 24.02 -21.26
CA SER A 15 -52.83 23.38 -22.52
C SER A 15 -51.52 22.58 -22.54
N CYS A 16 -51.63 21.24 -22.61
CA CYS A 16 -50.62 20.39 -23.25
C CYS A 16 -51.33 19.43 -24.23
N ALA A 17 -50.96 19.53 -25.51
CA ALA A 17 -51.43 18.65 -26.56
C ALA A 17 -50.92 17.21 -26.32
N VAL A 18 -51.81 16.23 -26.38
CA VAL A 18 -51.48 14.80 -26.25
C VAL A 18 -50.95 14.29 -27.60
N PRO A 19 -49.72 13.74 -27.69
CA PRO A 19 -49.25 13.08 -28.90
C PRO A 19 -50.03 11.76 -29.12
N VAL A 20 -50.59 11.57 -30.32
CA VAL A 20 -51.24 10.32 -30.73
C VAL A 20 -50.20 9.20 -30.81
N ALA A 21 -50.36 8.18 -29.97
CA ALA A 21 -49.59 6.93 -30.05
C ALA A 21 -50.02 6.11 -31.29
N PRO A 22 -49.08 5.40 -31.97
CA PRO A 22 -49.41 4.58 -33.12
C PRO A 22 -50.35 3.43 -32.72
N ALA A 23 -51.37 3.20 -33.55
CA ALA A 23 -52.39 2.17 -33.29
C ALA A 23 -51.77 0.77 -33.15
N PRO A 24 -52.29 -0.09 -32.25
CA PRO A 24 -51.84 -1.46 -32.09
C PRO A 24 -52.00 -2.23 -33.42
N PRO A 25 -51.05 -3.14 -33.76
CA PRO A 25 -51.11 -3.91 -35.00
C PRO A 25 -52.42 -4.70 -35.06
N ALA A 26 -53.07 -4.67 -36.23
CA ALA A 26 -54.35 -5.34 -36.41
C ALA A 26 -54.15 -6.85 -36.30
N LEU A 27 -55.17 -7.60 -35.85
CA LEU A 27 -55.13 -9.06 -35.65
C LEU A 27 -54.62 -9.87 -36.87
N LYS A 28 -54.71 -9.29 -38.07
CA LYS A 28 -54.22 -9.87 -39.33
C LYS A 28 -52.69 -9.88 -39.46
N ASP A 29 -51.99 -9.03 -38.70
CA ASP A 29 -50.55 -8.80 -38.78
C ASP A 29 -49.76 -9.61 -37.73
N LEU A 30 -50.44 -10.41 -36.90
CA LEU A 30 -49.79 -11.34 -35.97
C LEU A 30 -49.42 -12.65 -36.68
N PRO A 31 -48.24 -13.23 -36.38
CA PRO A 31 -47.86 -14.53 -36.93
C PRO A 31 -48.89 -15.60 -36.52
N LYS A 32 -49.41 -16.33 -37.51
CA LYS A 32 -50.35 -17.43 -37.26
C LYS A 32 -49.63 -18.56 -36.53
N VAL A 33 -50.11 -18.87 -35.33
CA VAL A 33 -49.67 -20.02 -34.54
C VAL A 33 -49.77 -21.28 -35.41
N ALA A 34 -48.68 -22.05 -35.50
CA ALA A 34 -48.66 -23.29 -36.27
C ALA A 34 -49.81 -24.22 -35.83
N GLY A 35 -50.46 -24.88 -36.79
CA GLY A 35 -51.70 -25.64 -36.54
C GLY A 35 -51.55 -26.72 -35.46
N ASP A 36 -50.36 -27.32 -35.36
CA ASP A 36 -50.04 -28.32 -34.34
C ASP A 36 -50.03 -27.72 -32.93
N LEU A 37 -49.37 -26.56 -32.76
CA LEU A 37 -49.35 -25.80 -31.49
C LEU A 37 -50.74 -25.32 -31.10
N LYS A 38 -51.58 -24.92 -32.06
CA LYS A 38 -52.96 -24.50 -31.80
C LYS A 38 -53.80 -25.67 -31.30
N SER A 39 -53.64 -26.84 -31.90
CA SER A 39 -54.36 -28.06 -31.50
C SER A 39 -53.90 -28.56 -30.13
N GLU A 40 -52.61 -28.46 -29.82
CA GLU A 40 -52.06 -28.80 -28.52
C GLU A 40 -52.53 -27.83 -27.42
N LEU A 41 -52.60 -26.51 -27.71
CA LEU A 41 -53.17 -25.52 -26.80
C LEU A 41 -54.66 -25.73 -26.55
N GLU A 42 -55.43 -26.04 -27.60
CA GLU A 42 -56.87 -26.29 -27.51
C GLU A 42 -57.18 -27.60 -26.77
N GLY A 43 -56.31 -28.62 -26.91
CA GLY A 43 -56.39 -29.89 -26.17
C GLY A 43 -55.70 -29.86 -24.80
N PHE A 44 -55.05 -28.75 -24.44
CA PHE A 44 -54.34 -28.63 -23.18
C PHE A 44 -55.34 -28.58 -22.02
N SER A 45 -55.32 -29.62 -21.20
CA SER A 45 -56.13 -29.67 -19.98
C SER A 45 -55.26 -29.22 -18.80
N SER A 46 -55.65 -28.14 -18.13
CA SER A 46 -54.98 -27.64 -16.92
C SER A 46 -54.93 -28.67 -15.79
N SER A 47 -55.80 -29.68 -15.82
CA SER A 47 -55.81 -30.83 -14.92
C SER A 47 -54.63 -31.78 -15.10
N LYS A 48 -53.85 -31.67 -16.18
CA LYS A 48 -52.59 -32.41 -16.40
C LYS A 48 -51.38 -31.72 -15.74
N LEU A 49 -51.54 -30.49 -15.25
CA LEU A 49 -50.51 -29.83 -14.47
C LEU A 49 -50.43 -30.49 -13.09
N LYS A 50 -49.22 -30.84 -12.65
CA LYS A 50 -49.01 -31.32 -11.29
C LYS A 50 -49.34 -30.19 -10.31
N ASN A 51 -50.15 -30.48 -9.29
CA ASN A 51 -50.34 -29.53 -8.19
C ASN A 51 -48.98 -29.25 -7.54
N ALA A 52 -48.60 -27.98 -7.49
CA ALA A 52 -47.45 -27.51 -6.73
C ALA A 52 -47.94 -27.15 -5.33
N GLU A 53 -47.61 -28.00 -4.35
CA GLU A 53 -48.00 -27.75 -2.95
C GLU A 53 -47.15 -26.63 -2.37
N THR A 54 -47.74 -25.44 -2.23
CA THR A 54 -47.10 -24.28 -1.62
C THR A 54 -47.30 -24.35 -0.10
N GLN A 55 -46.23 -24.55 0.66
CA GLN A 55 -46.31 -24.44 2.13
C GLN A 55 -46.07 -23.00 2.57
N GLU A 56 -47.07 -22.38 3.19
CA GLU A 56 -46.94 -21.10 3.86
C GLU A 56 -46.21 -21.31 5.19
N LYS A 57 -44.93 -20.98 5.25
CA LYS A 57 -44.11 -21.15 6.44
C LYS A 57 -44.33 -19.98 7.42
N ILE A 58 -45.49 -19.92 8.06
CA ILE A 58 -45.74 -19.03 9.20
C ILE A 58 -45.06 -19.64 10.43
N VAL A 59 -43.77 -19.38 10.62
CA VAL A 59 -43.10 -19.74 11.87
C VAL A 59 -43.43 -18.68 12.91
N LEU A 60 -44.03 -19.08 14.02
CA LEU A 60 -44.21 -18.19 15.16
C LEU A 60 -42.83 -17.84 15.76
N PRO A 61 -42.64 -16.61 16.27
CA PRO A 61 -41.40 -16.26 16.94
C PRO A 61 -41.12 -17.26 18.08
N SER A 62 -39.86 -17.67 18.21
CA SER A 62 -39.48 -18.60 19.25
C SER A 62 -39.56 -17.95 20.63
N ALA A 63 -39.61 -18.77 21.69
CA ALA A 63 -39.55 -18.26 23.05
C ALA A 63 -38.25 -17.46 23.32
N GLU A 64 -37.18 -17.79 22.61
CA GLU A 64 -35.90 -17.07 22.69
C GLU A 64 -35.96 -15.70 22.02
N ASP A 65 -36.59 -15.60 20.84
CA ASP A 65 -36.79 -14.33 20.14
C ASP A 65 -37.59 -13.34 21.01
N VAL A 66 -38.67 -13.81 21.64
CA VAL A 66 -39.50 -13.00 22.54
C VAL A 66 -38.74 -12.62 23.82
N ALA A 67 -37.89 -13.49 24.33
CA ALA A 67 -37.08 -13.19 25.50
C ALA A 67 -36.02 -12.12 25.18
N GLN A 68 -35.35 -12.21 24.04
CA GLN A 68 -34.39 -11.22 23.55
C GLN A 68 -35.07 -9.87 23.28
N GLU A 69 -36.26 -9.86 22.70
CA GLU A 69 -37.02 -8.62 22.48
C GLU A 69 -37.40 -7.96 23.81
N LYS A 70 -37.81 -8.75 24.81
CA LYS A 70 -38.10 -8.25 26.16
C LYS A 70 -36.88 -7.63 26.83
N THR A 71 -35.71 -8.26 26.72
CA THR A 71 -34.47 -7.71 27.32
C THR A 71 -34.06 -6.42 26.61
N HIS A 72 -34.13 -6.38 25.28
CA HIS A 72 -33.86 -5.19 24.48
C HIS A 72 -34.78 -4.04 24.85
N ASN A 73 -36.10 -4.29 24.92
CA ASN A 73 -37.08 -3.28 25.28
C ASN A 73 -36.90 -2.78 26.72
N ALA A 74 -36.53 -3.65 27.65
CA ALA A 74 -36.22 -3.26 29.03
C ALA A 74 -34.98 -2.36 29.11
N LEU A 75 -33.94 -2.63 28.31
CA LEU A 75 -32.75 -1.78 28.23
C LEU A 75 -33.08 -0.40 27.66
N ILE A 76 -33.86 -0.35 26.58
CA ILE A 76 -34.31 0.92 25.98
C ILE A 76 -35.10 1.73 27.00
N ALA A 77 -36.11 1.13 27.63
CA ALA A 77 -36.90 1.81 28.65
C ALA A 77 -36.03 2.31 29.81
N GLY A 78 -35.04 1.52 30.25
CA GLY A 78 -34.08 1.93 31.28
C GLY A 78 -33.25 3.15 30.89
N VAL A 79 -32.85 3.28 29.62
CA VAL A 79 -32.11 4.44 29.10
C VAL A 79 -33.03 5.64 28.88
N GLU A 80 -34.23 5.44 28.33
CA GLU A 80 -35.23 6.49 28.11
C GLU A 80 -35.68 7.13 29.42
N ASN A 81 -35.88 6.31 30.46
CA ASN A 81 -36.24 6.77 31.80
C ASN A 81 -35.04 7.05 32.71
N PHE A 82 -33.81 7.06 32.15
CA PHE A 82 -32.61 7.28 32.95
C PHE A 82 -32.62 8.67 33.60
N ASN A 83 -32.51 8.70 34.93
CA ASN A 83 -32.45 9.95 35.67
C ASN A 83 -31.02 10.52 35.65
N SER A 84 -30.77 11.44 34.72
CA SER A 84 -29.48 12.13 34.60
C SER A 84 -29.07 12.94 35.84
N SER A 85 -30.00 13.32 36.71
CA SER A 85 -29.69 14.01 37.98
C SER A 85 -29.03 13.12 39.02
N SER A 86 -29.08 11.79 38.84
CA SER A 86 -28.38 10.83 39.69
C SER A 86 -26.88 10.74 39.39
N LEU A 87 -26.43 11.29 38.25
CA LEU A 87 -25.02 11.34 37.92
C LEU A 87 -24.29 12.32 38.83
N LYS A 88 -23.16 11.89 39.39
CA LYS A 88 -22.27 12.77 40.15
C LYS A 88 -21.74 13.86 39.21
N ARG A 89 -21.84 15.12 39.63
CA ARG A 89 -21.16 16.23 38.94
C ARG A 89 -19.65 16.00 39.02
N THR A 90 -19.01 16.08 37.86
CA THR A 90 -17.55 16.08 37.74
C THR A 90 -17.14 17.46 37.25
N ASP A 91 -16.34 18.19 38.04
CA ASP A 91 -15.77 19.46 37.62
C ASP A 91 -14.68 19.24 36.57
N THR A 92 -14.97 19.58 35.32
CA THR A 92 -13.98 19.59 34.24
C THR A 92 -13.14 20.87 34.34
N LYS A 93 -11.91 20.75 34.85
CA LYS A 93 -10.93 21.86 34.83
C LYS A 93 -10.29 21.95 33.45
N GLU A 94 -10.78 22.84 32.61
CA GLU A 94 -10.11 23.21 31.36
C GLU A 94 -8.83 24.00 31.68
N LYS A 95 -7.67 23.44 31.36
CA LYS A 95 -6.38 24.06 31.64
C LYS A 95 -5.99 25.00 30.49
N ILE A 96 -6.62 26.17 30.43
CA ILE A 96 -6.19 27.26 29.53
C ILE A 96 -4.93 27.87 30.15
N VAL A 97 -3.75 27.36 29.79
CA VAL A 97 -2.49 27.97 30.20
C VAL A 97 -2.18 29.08 29.19
N LEU A 98 -2.09 30.31 29.68
CA LEU A 98 -1.60 31.41 28.86
C LEU A 98 -0.12 31.14 28.49
N PRO A 99 0.32 31.52 27.27
CA PRO A 99 1.73 31.46 26.91
C PRO A 99 2.56 32.15 27.98
N ASN A 100 3.60 31.49 28.45
CA ASN A 100 4.48 32.05 29.47
C ASN A 100 5.53 32.99 28.83
N ALA A 101 6.29 33.69 29.66
CA ALA A 101 7.32 34.62 29.17
C ALA A 101 8.45 33.94 28.36
N GLN A 102 8.72 32.66 28.60
CA GLN A 102 9.68 31.88 27.81
C GLN A 102 9.12 31.58 26.41
N ASP A 103 7.84 31.22 26.30
CA ASP A 103 7.20 30.91 25.02
C ASP A 103 7.25 32.14 24.08
N LEU A 104 6.94 33.33 24.63
CA LEU A 104 7.01 34.59 23.89
C LEU A 104 8.44 35.00 23.52
N ALA A 105 9.40 34.72 24.41
CA ALA A 105 10.81 35.00 24.13
C ALA A 105 11.34 34.08 23.02
N ALA A 106 11.02 32.79 23.06
CA ALA A 106 11.37 31.82 22.04
C ALA A 106 10.79 32.21 20.68
N GLU A 107 9.49 32.54 20.61
CA GLU A 107 8.84 32.97 19.38
C GLU A 107 9.50 34.23 18.79
N LYS A 108 9.86 35.20 19.64
CA LYS A 108 10.56 36.42 19.19
C LYS A 108 11.95 36.11 18.64
N THR A 109 12.69 35.19 19.26
CA THR A 109 14.02 34.77 18.75
C THR A 109 13.93 34.03 17.43
N GLU A 110 12.94 33.14 17.29
CA GLU A 110 12.71 32.38 16.06
C GLU A 110 12.32 33.32 14.91
N LYS A 111 11.38 34.25 15.16
CA LYS A 111 11.03 35.29 14.18
C LYS A 111 12.23 36.11 13.74
N ALA A 112 13.05 36.57 14.68
CA ALA A 112 14.24 37.36 14.38
C ALA A 112 15.25 36.58 13.53
N LEU A 113 15.42 35.28 13.80
CA LEU A 113 16.28 34.40 13.01
C LEU A 113 15.75 34.22 11.59
N ILE A 114 14.46 33.92 11.43
CA ILE A 114 13.82 33.75 10.11
C ILE A 114 13.94 35.03 9.29
N GLU A 115 13.65 36.19 9.89
CA GLU A 115 13.81 37.47 9.21
C GLU A 115 15.26 37.77 8.84
N GLY A 116 16.21 37.41 9.71
CA GLY A 116 17.64 37.56 9.45
C GLY A 116 18.12 36.72 8.27
N ILE A 117 17.64 35.48 8.16
CA ILE A 117 17.93 34.58 7.03
C ILE A 117 17.25 35.09 5.76
N ALA A 118 15.98 35.51 5.84
CA ALA A 118 15.24 36.02 4.67
C ALA A 118 15.86 37.29 4.09
N LYS A 119 16.43 38.15 4.93
CA LYS A 119 17.13 39.39 4.54
C LYS A 119 18.63 39.18 4.33
N PHE A 120 19.12 37.94 4.45
CA PHE A 120 20.55 37.66 4.33
C PHE A 120 21.01 37.91 2.89
N ASP A 121 22.02 38.77 2.74
CA ASP A 121 22.61 39.10 1.46
C ASP A 121 23.76 38.13 1.16
N PRO A 122 23.60 37.21 0.20
CA PRO A 122 24.63 36.24 -0.15
C PRO A 122 25.88 36.90 -0.74
N ALA A 123 25.81 38.14 -1.24
CA ALA A 123 26.98 38.87 -1.73
C ALA A 123 27.96 39.25 -0.60
N LYS A 124 27.51 39.20 0.66
CA LYS A 124 28.38 39.39 1.85
C LYS A 124 29.16 38.13 2.23
N LEU A 125 28.87 36.99 1.61
CA LEU A 125 29.68 35.78 1.79
C LEU A 125 31.03 35.96 1.10
N LYS A 126 32.10 35.56 1.79
CA LYS A 126 33.43 35.54 1.18
C LYS A 126 33.45 34.51 0.06
N HIS A 127 33.91 34.92 -1.12
CA HIS A 127 34.13 33.99 -2.21
C HIS A 127 35.15 32.94 -1.78
N THR A 128 34.78 31.66 -1.88
CA THR A 128 35.66 30.53 -1.61
C THR A 128 35.81 29.76 -2.91
N GLU A 129 37.01 29.80 -3.47
CA GLU A 129 37.37 29.03 -4.67
C GLU A 129 37.80 27.63 -4.24
N THR A 130 36.98 26.62 -4.56
CA THR A 130 37.31 25.21 -4.30
C THR A 130 38.13 24.67 -5.47
N GLN A 131 39.41 24.38 -5.23
CA GLN A 131 40.30 23.73 -6.20
C GLN A 131 40.18 22.21 -6.09
N GLU A 132 39.63 21.55 -7.11
CA GLU A 132 39.68 20.09 -7.25
C GLU A 132 41.12 19.67 -7.58
N LYS A 133 41.82 19.09 -6.61
CA LYS A 133 43.16 18.55 -6.82
C LYS A 133 43.04 17.17 -7.46
N ASN A 134 43.11 17.13 -8.78
CA ASN A 134 43.40 15.91 -9.53
C ASN A 134 44.86 15.97 -10.03
N PRO A 135 45.87 15.85 -9.14
CA PRO A 135 47.26 15.94 -9.54
C PRO A 135 47.58 14.81 -10.50
N LEU A 136 48.21 15.16 -11.63
CA LEU A 136 48.78 14.17 -12.53
C LEU A 136 49.88 13.39 -11.78
N PRO A 137 50.04 12.09 -12.05
CA PRO A 137 51.12 11.31 -11.46
C PRO A 137 52.48 11.95 -11.79
N ASP A 138 53.35 12.04 -10.79
CA ASP A 138 54.69 12.59 -10.94
C ASP A 138 55.57 11.73 -11.85
N LYS A 139 56.64 12.32 -12.39
CA LYS A 139 57.59 11.62 -13.27
C LYS A 139 58.13 10.34 -12.64
N ASP A 140 58.43 10.37 -11.34
CA ASP A 140 58.94 9.21 -10.61
C ASP A 140 57.93 8.06 -10.59
N VAL A 141 56.63 8.37 -10.43
CA VAL A 141 55.55 7.38 -10.43
C VAL A 141 55.41 6.75 -11.81
N ILE A 142 55.48 7.57 -12.87
CA ILE A 142 55.43 7.10 -14.26
C ILE A 142 56.63 6.21 -14.59
N GLU A 143 57.83 6.59 -14.15
CA GLU A 143 59.05 5.81 -14.37
C GLU A 143 59.01 4.48 -13.60
N GLN A 144 58.50 4.49 -12.36
CA GLN A 144 58.31 3.29 -11.57
C GLN A 144 57.29 2.33 -12.22
N GLU A 145 56.14 2.84 -12.68
CA GLU A 145 55.14 2.04 -13.38
C GLU A 145 55.70 1.45 -14.67
N LYS A 146 56.42 2.25 -15.45
CA LYS A 146 57.09 1.80 -16.68
C LYS A 146 58.13 0.71 -16.39
N ALA A 147 58.92 0.85 -15.32
CA ALA A 147 59.88 -0.15 -14.91
C ALA A 147 59.18 -1.47 -14.50
N GLN A 148 58.08 -1.37 -13.74
CA GLN A 148 57.29 -2.53 -13.35
C GLN A 148 56.67 -3.23 -14.57
N SER A 149 56.09 -2.46 -15.51
CA SER A 149 55.52 -2.99 -16.74
C SER A 149 56.58 -3.70 -17.60
N ASN A 150 57.78 -3.13 -17.71
CA ASN A 150 58.88 -3.75 -18.44
C ASN A 150 59.31 -5.07 -17.79
N LEU A 151 59.40 -5.12 -16.46
CA LEU A 151 59.73 -6.35 -15.73
C LEU A 151 58.68 -7.44 -15.96
N LEU A 152 57.40 -7.10 -15.84
CA LEU A 152 56.28 -8.01 -16.09
C LEU A 152 56.35 -8.56 -17.52
N SER A 153 56.53 -7.69 -18.52
CA SER A 153 56.62 -8.11 -19.92
C SER A 153 57.84 -9.00 -20.20
N GLY A 154 58.97 -8.76 -19.52
CA GLY A 154 60.18 -9.56 -19.66
C GLY A 154 60.02 -10.98 -19.10
N ILE A 155 59.24 -11.13 -18.02
CA ILE A 155 58.90 -12.43 -17.43
C ILE A 155 57.88 -13.16 -18.31
N GLU A 156 56.83 -12.45 -18.76
CA GLU A 156 55.77 -13.04 -19.59
C GLU A 156 56.32 -13.57 -20.93
N ASN A 157 57.25 -12.84 -21.54
CA ASN A 157 57.87 -13.22 -22.81
C ASN A 157 59.21 -13.96 -22.64
N PHE A 158 59.51 -14.44 -21.43
CA PHE A 158 60.77 -15.13 -21.17
C PHE A 158 60.81 -16.51 -21.85
N ASP A 159 61.75 -16.66 -22.78
CA ASP A 159 61.96 -17.91 -23.49
C ASP A 159 62.84 -18.86 -22.67
N SER A 160 62.19 -19.82 -22.01
CA SER A 160 62.85 -20.86 -21.21
C SER A 160 63.82 -21.75 -22.00
N THR A 161 63.71 -21.81 -23.33
CA THR A 161 64.63 -22.61 -24.15
C THR A 161 66.02 -21.98 -24.27
N LYS A 162 66.16 -20.69 -23.94
CA LYS A 162 67.44 -19.98 -23.87
C LYS A 162 68.18 -20.24 -22.56
N LEU A 163 67.57 -20.93 -21.59
CA LEU A 163 68.28 -21.35 -20.39
C LEU A 163 69.30 -22.43 -20.74
N LYS A 164 70.56 -22.19 -20.36
CA LYS A 164 71.62 -23.18 -20.54
C LYS A 164 71.34 -24.38 -19.65
N HIS A 165 71.56 -25.58 -20.18
CA HIS A 165 71.49 -26.80 -19.39
C HIS A 165 72.54 -26.74 -18.27
N ALA A 166 72.08 -26.90 -17.03
CA ALA A 166 72.92 -26.99 -15.85
C ALA A 166 72.75 -28.38 -15.25
N GLU A 167 73.82 -29.18 -15.28
CA GLU A 167 73.86 -30.46 -14.59
C GLU A 167 73.97 -30.19 -13.09
N THR A 168 72.91 -30.47 -12.34
CA THR A 168 72.88 -30.35 -10.89
C THR A 168 73.35 -31.67 -10.28
N GLN A 169 74.50 -31.67 -9.61
CA GLN A 169 74.94 -32.83 -8.84
C GLN A 169 74.36 -32.76 -7.42
N GLU A 170 73.23 -33.43 -7.22
CA GLU A 170 72.71 -33.72 -5.88
C GLU A 170 73.60 -34.79 -5.23
N LYS A 171 74.56 -34.34 -4.42
CA LYS A 171 75.37 -35.25 -3.62
C LYS A 171 74.49 -35.80 -2.50
N ASN A 172 73.99 -37.01 -2.70
CA ASN A 172 73.41 -37.83 -1.63
C ASN A 172 74.40 -38.97 -1.31
N PRO A 173 75.59 -38.69 -0.74
CA PRO A 173 76.53 -39.75 -0.38
C PRO A 173 75.89 -40.57 0.74
N LEU A 174 75.70 -41.87 0.47
CA LEU A 174 75.36 -42.82 1.53
C LEU A 174 76.50 -42.79 2.56
N PRO A 175 76.20 -42.69 3.87
CA PRO A 175 77.23 -42.72 4.91
C PRO A 175 78.12 -43.94 4.73
N THR A 176 79.44 -43.76 4.71
CA THR A 176 80.37 -44.88 4.66
C THR A 176 80.27 -45.70 5.94
N LYS A 177 80.58 -47.00 5.83
CA LYS A 177 80.48 -47.93 6.95
C LYS A 177 81.29 -47.47 8.17
N GLU A 178 82.42 -46.79 7.97
CA GLU A 178 83.19 -46.22 9.10
C GLU A 178 82.39 -45.16 9.87
N VAL A 179 81.66 -44.28 9.18
CA VAL A 179 80.83 -43.24 9.81
C VAL A 179 79.69 -43.89 10.60
N ILE A 180 79.07 -44.94 10.03
CA ILE A 180 78.00 -45.69 10.70
C ILE A 180 78.51 -46.40 11.96
N ASP A 181 79.70 -47.01 11.89
CA ASP A 181 80.27 -47.76 13.02
C ASP A 181 80.79 -46.81 14.13
N GLN A 182 81.28 -45.62 13.75
CA GLN A 182 81.69 -44.57 14.68
C GLN A 182 80.48 -43.97 15.42
N GLU A 183 79.32 -43.85 14.75
CA GLU A 183 78.07 -43.40 15.38
C GLU A 183 77.43 -44.47 16.25
N LYS A 184 77.57 -45.76 15.92
CA LYS A 184 77.12 -46.88 16.77
C LYS A 184 77.96 -47.12 18.02
N SER A 185 79.16 -46.54 18.09
CA SER A 185 80.09 -46.67 19.21
C SER A 185 80.12 -45.45 20.13
N ALA A 186 79.40 -44.38 19.77
CA ALA A 186 79.07 -43.25 20.65
C ALA A 186 77.79 -43.53 21.46
#